data_AF-A0A4R8M0Z3-F1
#
_entry.id   AF-A0A4R8M0Z3-F1
#
_cell.length_a   1.000
_cell.length_b   1.000
_cell.length_c   1.000
_cell.angle_alpha   90.00
_cell.angle_beta   90.00
_cell.angle_gamma   90.00
#
_symmetry.space_group_name_H-M   'P 1'
#
loop_
_entity.id
_entity.type
_entity.pdbx_description
1 polymer ?
#
loop_
_entity_poly.entity_id
_entity_poly.type
_entity_poly.pdbx_seq_one_letter_code
_entity_poly.pdbx_strand_id
1 'polypeptide(L)'
;MPRKYDDYDDGFEVRRREAEQEEPLSFREERRPVRRRRAEEPETKKAPLLIRIIAWLAVVAFCFVAGYVGTSLALRMLDKKDILMRKDVASDRQEAQGVLEGGSTEIRVNARKVAFSVYFPREGAIVSEKTDILSGIMEDDIRQVFGKIISLVPGRFSPDMKVLNVFRSGDTLFLNLNASFISSLAKLGAKESTLFITAVVRTITENFPPLTKVRFLINGKVASEGAPVDLTVPWQLPQ
;
A
#
# COMPACT_ATOMS: atom_id res chain seq x y z
N MET A 1 -42.34 -12.53 37.87
CA MET A 1 -43.35 -11.88 37.01
C MET A 1 -42.93 -12.04 35.55
N PRO A 2 -43.63 -12.86 34.75
CA PRO A 2 -43.30 -13.13 33.36
C PRO A 2 -43.85 -12.02 32.46
N ARG A 3 -43.03 -11.52 31.52
CA ARG A 3 -43.48 -10.58 30.48
C ARG A 3 -44.12 -11.36 29.34
N LYS A 4 -45.39 -11.04 29.08
CA LYS A 4 -46.21 -11.51 27.97
C LYS A 4 -45.74 -10.80 26.70
N TYR A 5 -45.46 -11.55 25.64
CA TYR A 5 -45.36 -11.01 24.28
C TYR A 5 -46.75 -11.14 23.66
N ASP A 6 -47.32 -10.02 23.23
CA ASP A 6 -48.56 -10.01 22.45
C ASP A 6 -48.19 -9.96 20.97
N ASP A 7 -48.60 -11.03 20.27
CA ASP A 7 -48.77 -11.14 18.82
C ASP A 7 -49.62 -9.98 18.29
N TYR A 8 -49.15 -9.34 17.22
CA TYR A 8 -50.01 -8.64 16.27
C TYR A 8 -49.50 -8.93 14.87
N ASP A 9 -50.09 -9.98 14.29
CA ASP A 9 -50.19 -10.20 12.86
C ASP A 9 -51.40 -9.40 12.31
N ASP A 10 -51.39 -9.19 10.99
CA ASP A 10 -52.49 -8.80 10.11
C ASP A 10 -52.56 -7.35 9.59
N GLY A 11 -52.47 -7.24 8.25
CA GLY A 11 -53.16 -6.18 7.52
C GLY A 11 -52.45 -5.57 6.30
N PHE A 12 -51.93 -6.38 5.36
CA PHE A 12 -51.40 -5.86 4.09
C PHE A 12 -52.57 -5.52 3.12
N GLU A 13 -53.11 -4.30 3.20
CA GLU A 13 -54.15 -3.83 2.27
C GLU A 13 -53.54 -3.19 1.01
N VAL A 14 -53.59 -3.95 -0.10
CA VAL A 14 -53.26 -3.46 -1.44
C VAL A 14 -54.50 -2.75 -2.02
N ARG A 15 -54.49 -1.42 -2.06
CA ARG A 15 -55.57 -0.61 -2.64
C ARG A 15 -55.58 -0.73 -4.18
N ARG A 16 -56.40 -1.65 -4.69
CA ARG A 16 -56.76 -1.79 -6.11
C ARG A 16 -57.67 -0.62 -6.50
N ARG A 17 -57.27 0.21 -7.47
CA ARG A 17 -58.16 1.22 -8.08
C ARG A 17 -59.14 0.51 -9.02
N GLU A 18 -60.42 0.62 -8.73
CA GLU A 18 -61.51 0.18 -9.59
C GLU A 18 -61.65 1.10 -10.80
N ALA A 19 -61.88 0.46 -11.95
CA ALA A 19 -62.30 1.08 -13.19
C ALA A 19 -63.84 1.13 -13.23
N GLU A 20 -64.35 1.98 -14.15
CA GLU A 20 -65.73 2.04 -14.66
C GLU A 20 -66.71 2.95 -13.92
N GLN A 21 -67.07 4.07 -14.58
CA GLN A 21 -68.46 4.52 -14.66
C GLN A 21 -68.67 5.37 -15.93
N GLU A 22 -69.78 5.06 -16.59
CA GLU A 22 -70.14 5.28 -17.98
C GLU A 22 -70.79 6.65 -18.25
N GLU A 23 -70.75 7.09 -19.51
CA GLU A 23 -71.46 8.27 -20.06
C GLU A 23 -73.00 8.06 -20.14
N PRO A 24 -73.78 9.10 -20.49
CA PRO A 24 -74.28 9.09 -21.87
C PRO A 24 -74.41 10.46 -22.59
N LEU A 25 -73.86 10.48 -23.81
CA LEU A 25 -74.43 10.89 -25.11
C LEU A 25 -75.36 12.12 -25.22
N SER A 26 -74.97 13.08 -26.08
CA SER A 26 -75.89 13.59 -27.11
C SER A 26 -75.19 14.10 -28.39
N PHE A 27 -75.51 13.41 -29.48
CA PHE A 27 -75.79 13.85 -30.86
C PHE A 27 -74.89 14.87 -31.61
N ARG A 28 -74.39 14.34 -32.75
CA ARG A 28 -74.45 14.93 -34.11
C ARG A 28 -73.27 15.81 -34.54
N GLU A 29 -72.39 15.22 -35.35
CA GLU A 29 -72.20 15.61 -36.76
C GLU A 29 -71.23 14.63 -37.45
N GLU A 30 -71.73 13.90 -38.45
CA GLU A 30 -70.90 13.24 -39.45
C GLU A 30 -70.11 14.31 -40.23
N ARG A 31 -68.87 14.56 -39.82
CA ARG A 31 -67.90 15.28 -40.65
C ARG A 31 -67.02 14.27 -41.36
N ARG A 32 -67.29 14.14 -42.67
CA ARG A 32 -66.45 13.49 -43.67
C ARG A 32 -64.96 13.68 -43.36
N PRO A 33 -64.09 12.67 -43.49
CA PRO A 33 -62.67 12.86 -43.31
C PRO A 33 -62.16 13.77 -44.44
N VAL A 34 -61.96 15.05 -44.11
CA VAL A 34 -61.14 15.94 -44.92
C VAL A 34 -59.75 15.34 -44.89
N ARG A 35 -59.38 14.72 -46.01
CA ARG A 35 -58.05 14.20 -46.30
C ARG A 35 -57.10 15.39 -46.16
N ARG A 36 -56.55 15.61 -44.95
CA ARG A 36 -55.44 16.53 -44.74
C ARG A 36 -54.38 16.07 -45.72
N ARG A 37 -54.16 16.85 -46.77
CA ARG A 37 -52.93 16.80 -47.57
C ARG A 37 -51.82 16.82 -46.53
N ARG A 38 -51.19 15.66 -46.35
CA ARG A 38 -49.91 15.55 -45.68
C ARG A 38 -49.05 16.56 -46.42
N ALA A 39 -48.75 17.69 -45.78
CA ALA A 39 -47.64 18.49 -46.23
C ALA A 39 -46.47 17.50 -46.29
N GLU A 40 -45.90 17.31 -47.47
CA GLU A 40 -44.67 16.55 -47.62
C GLU A 40 -43.69 17.17 -46.63
N GLU A 41 -43.47 16.48 -45.51
CA GLU A 41 -42.30 16.74 -44.70
C GLU A 41 -41.14 16.64 -45.68
N PRO A 42 -40.28 17.67 -45.81
CA PRO A 42 -39.17 17.60 -46.74
C PRO A 42 -38.40 16.34 -46.35
N GLU A 43 -38.31 15.38 -47.28
CA GLU A 43 -37.54 14.17 -47.07
C GLU A 43 -36.15 14.63 -46.63
N THR A 44 -35.89 14.53 -45.33
CA THR A 44 -34.54 14.73 -44.81
C THR A 44 -33.77 13.59 -45.41
N LYS A 45 -33.11 13.84 -46.55
CA LYS A 45 -32.22 12.89 -47.22
C LYS A 45 -31.27 12.41 -46.14
N LYS A 46 -31.54 11.21 -45.63
CA LYS A 46 -30.70 10.58 -44.61
C LYS A 46 -29.30 10.61 -45.21
N ALA A 47 -28.39 11.30 -44.53
CA ALA A 47 -27.02 11.44 -45.01
C ALA A 47 -26.52 10.06 -45.47
N PRO A 48 -26.01 9.93 -46.70
CA PRO A 48 -25.59 8.65 -47.25
C PRO A 48 -24.66 7.96 -46.26
N LEU A 49 -24.78 6.64 -46.14
CA LEU A 49 -24.07 5.85 -45.13
C LEU A 49 -22.57 6.17 -45.09
N LEU A 50 -21.96 6.48 -46.23
CA LEU A 50 -20.58 6.92 -46.35
C LEU A 50 -20.27 8.21 -45.58
N ILE A 51 -21.14 9.23 -45.67
CA ILE A 51 -20.96 10.50 -44.93
C ILE A 51 -21.12 10.25 -43.43
N ARG A 52 -22.01 9.35 -43.02
CA ARG A 52 -22.11 8.94 -41.61
C ARG A 52 -20.83 8.24 -41.14
N ILE A 53 -20.28 7.33 -41.94
CA ILE A 53 -19.03 6.63 -41.61
C ILE A 53 -17.87 7.63 -41.51
N ILE A 54 -17.76 8.57 -42.45
CA ILE A 54 -16.73 9.62 -42.42
C ILE A 54 -16.91 10.51 -41.19
N ALA A 55 -18.14 10.89 -40.84
CA ALA A 55 -18.42 11.67 -39.64
C ALA A 55 -18.05 10.90 -38.36
N TRP A 56 -18.38 9.61 -38.28
CA TRP A 56 -17.98 8.75 -37.14
C TRP A 56 -16.46 8.59 -37.07
N LEU A 57 -15.78 8.41 -38.19
CA LEU A 57 -14.31 8.36 -38.24
C LEU A 57 -13.69 9.68 -37.82
N ALA A 58 -14.25 10.82 -38.22
CA ALA A 58 -13.81 12.14 -37.79
C ALA A 58 -14.00 12.34 -36.28
N VAL A 59 -15.11 11.87 -35.71
CA VAL A 59 -15.34 11.91 -34.25
C VAL A 59 -14.35 11.01 -33.52
N VAL A 60 -14.09 9.79 -34.01
CA VAL A 60 -13.09 8.88 -33.42
C VAL A 60 -11.69 9.49 -33.50
N ALA A 61 -11.31 10.04 -34.66
CA ALA A 61 -10.02 10.71 -34.86
C ALA A 61 -9.89 11.94 -33.95
N PHE A 62 -10.94 12.75 -33.82
CA PHE A 62 -10.97 13.89 -32.91
C PHE A 62 -10.83 13.46 -31.45
N CYS A 63 -11.52 12.41 -31.02
CA CYS A 63 -11.36 11.83 -29.68
C CYS A 63 -9.95 11.26 -29.47
N PHE A 64 -9.32 10.69 -30.50
CA PHE A 64 -7.94 10.23 -30.43
C PHE A 64 -6.95 11.39 -30.30
N VAL A 65 -7.11 12.45 -31.10
CA VAL A 65 -6.24 13.64 -31.03
C VAL A 65 -6.45 14.38 -29.71
N ALA A 66 -7.70 14.59 -29.29
CA ALA A 66 -8.03 15.20 -27.99
C ALA A 66 -7.60 14.32 -26.82
N GLY A 67 -7.68 12.99 -26.96
CA GLY A 67 -7.16 12.03 -25.99
C GLY A 67 -5.64 12.06 -25.90
N TYR A 68 -4.92 12.13 -27.02
CA TYR A 68 -3.46 12.16 -27.08
C TYR A 68 -2.89 13.51 -26.61
N VAL A 69 -3.53 14.62 -26.99
CA VAL A 69 -3.20 15.96 -26.49
C VAL A 69 -3.62 16.11 -25.03
N GLY A 70 -4.79 15.60 -24.64
CA GLY A 70 -5.28 15.62 -23.27
C GLY A 70 -4.43 14.79 -22.32
N THR A 71 -3.99 13.59 -22.74
CA THR A 71 -3.05 12.76 -21.97
C THR A 71 -1.67 13.39 -21.91
N SER A 72 -1.14 13.96 -23.00
CA SER A 72 0.17 14.66 -22.95
C SER A 72 0.13 15.93 -22.08
N LEU A 73 -1.00 16.65 -22.05
CA LEU A 73 -1.19 17.80 -21.16
C LEU A 73 -1.39 17.38 -19.70
N ALA A 74 -2.19 16.32 -19.46
CA ALA A 74 -2.40 15.74 -18.15
C ALA A 74 -1.09 15.18 -17.57
N LEU A 75 -0.30 14.45 -18.37
CA LEU A 75 1.03 13.97 -18.00
C LEU A 75 1.95 15.14 -17.65
N ARG A 76 1.99 16.22 -18.44
CA ARG A 76 2.78 17.43 -18.12
C ARG A 76 2.30 18.16 -16.86
N MET A 77 1.01 18.13 -16.55
CA MET A 77 0.46 18.72 -15.32
C MET A 77 0.67 17.84 -14.09
N LEU A 78 0.70 16.52 -14.26
CA LEU A 78 1.03 15.54 -13.23
C LEU A 78 2.54 15.47 -12.94
N ASP A 79 3.39 15.69 -13.94
CA ASP A 79 4.84 15.86 -13.79
C ASP A 79 5.15 17.09 -12.91
N LYS A 80 4.34 18.15 -13.02
CA LYS A 80 4.44 19.34 -12.15
C LYS A 80 3.92 19.12 -10.72
N LYS A 81 3.19 18.03 -10.45
CA LYS A 81 2.59 17.73 -9.15
C LYS A 81 3.20 16.50 -8.46
N ASP A 82 4.26 15.91 -9.03
CA ASP A 82 5.10 14.87 -8.42
C ASP A 82 4.34 13.70 -7.78
N ILE A 83 3.17 13.34 -8.35
CA ILE A 83 2.25 12.39 -7.73
C ILE A 83 2.13 11.06 -8.49
N LEU A 84 2.57 10.94 -9.76
CA LEU A 84 2.20 9.74 -10.55
C LEU A 84 3.21 9.18 -11.58
N MET A 85 4.49 9.55 -11.59
CA MET A 85 5.47 8.77 -12.38
C MET A 85 6.57 8.19 -11.48
N ARG A 86 6.34 6.94 -11.06
CA ARG A 86 7.41 6.00 -10.73
C ARG A 86 8.17 5.72 -12.03
N LYS A 87 9.15 6.57 -12.33
CA LYS A 87 9.96 6.57 -13.56
C LYS A 87 11.03 5.47 -13.58
N ASP A 88 10.76 4.36 -12.88
CA ASP A 88 11.75 3.34 -12.53
C ASP A 88 11.21 1.91 -12.66
N VAL A 89 10.19 1.73 -13.51
CA VAL A 89 9.79 0.40 -13.97
C VAL A 89 9.84 0.42 -15.49
N ALA A 90 11.00 0.04 -16.03
CA ALA A 90 11.16 -0.17 -17.45
C ALA A 90 10.21 -1.29 -17.89
N SER A 91 9.22 -0.95 -18.71
CA SER A 91 8.33 -1.96 -19.29
C SER A 91 8.94 -2.57 -20.56
N ASP A 92 10.11 -2.10 -21.01
CA ASP A 92 10.76 -2.53 -22.24
C ASP A 92 12.30 -2.59 -22.17
N ARG A 93 12.90 -3.49 -22.95
CA ARG A 93 14.32 -3.88 -22.89
C ARG A 93 15.27 -2.76 -23.32
N GLN A 94 14.81 -1.83 -24.15
CA GLN A 94 15.58 -0.68 -24.62
C GLN A 94 15.60 0.48 -23.60
N GLU A 95 14.57 0.61 -22.77
CA GLU A 95 14.52 1.61 -21.69
C GLU A 95 15.43 1.23 -20.51
N ALA A 96 15.62 -0.08 -20.28
CA ALA A 96 16.57 -0.61 -19.31
C ALA A 96 18.04 -0.30 -19.65
N GLN A 97 18.41 -0.25 -20.95
CA GLN A 97 19.77 0.12 -21.37
C GLN A 97 20.05 1.62 -21.15
N GLY A 98 19.05 2.49 -21.34
CA GLY A 98 19.20 3.93 -21.04
C GLY A 98 19.42 4.24 -19.54
N VAL A 99 18.81 3.44 -18.65
CA VAL A 99 18.98 3.55 -17.18
C VAL A 99 20.34 2.99 -16.73
N LEU A 100 20.87 1.98 -17.43
CA LEU A 100 22.19 1.40 -17.13
C LEU A 100 23.35 2.27 -17.65
N GLU A 101 23.18 2.97 -18.77
CA GLU A 101 24.23 3.81 -19.38
C GLU A 101 24.25 5.25 -18.83
N GLY A 102 23.11 5.77 -18.35
CA GLY A 102 23.02 7.05 -17.66
C GLY A 102 23.41 6.93 -16.19
N GLY A 103 24.71 6.83 -15.91
CA GLY A 103 25.32 6.67 -14.57
C GLY A 103 24.75 7.57 -13.47
N SER A 104 23.64 7.15 -12.89
CA SER A 104 23.02 7.71 -11.69
C SER A 104 22.79 6.56 -10.71
N THR A 105 23.84 6.25 -9.96
CA THR A 105 23.82 5.33 -8.82
C THR A 105 23.04 5.90 -7.64
N GLU A 106 21.80 6.34 -7.87
CA GLU A 106 20.86 6.73 -6.83
C GLU A 106 19.46 6.52 -7.38
N ILE A 107 18.90 5.34 -7.08
CA ILE A 107 17.45 5.13 -7.07
C ILE A 107 16.90 6.17 -6.09
N ARG A 108 16.44 7.31 -6.59
CA ARG A 108 15.83 8.38 -5.79
C ARG A 108 14.43 7.94 -5.37
N VAL A 109 14.39 6.95 -4.48
CA VAL A 109 13.33 6.85 -3.49
C VAL A 109 13.34 8.19 -2.75
N ASN A 110 12.17 8.76 -2.46
CA ASN A 110 12.02 9.98 -1.67
C ASN A 110 12.48 9.71 -0.22
N ALA A 111 13.77 9.42 -0.07
CA ALA A 111 14.38 8.87 1.11
C ALA A 111 14.63 10.03 2.05
N ARG A 112 13.69 10.21 2.99
CA ARG A 112 13.85 11.18 4.05
C ARG A 112 15.04 10.74 4.89
N LYS A 113 16.05 11.60 5.03
CA LYS A 113 17.12 11.35 6.00
C LYS A 113 16.52 11.48 7.41
N VAL A 114 16.50 10.39 8.16
CA VAL A 114 15.97 10.34 9.53
C VAL A 114 17.11 9.99 10.48
N ALA A 115 17.21 10.73 11.58
CA ALA A 115 18.18 10.47 12.63
C ALA A 115 17.61 9.46 13.63
N PHE A 116 18.32 8.35 13.83
CA PHE A 116 17.99 7.31 14.80
C PHE A 116 18.98 7.31 15.97
N SER A 117 18.48 7.13 17.19
CA SER A 117 19.29 6.91 18.39
C SER A 117 19.72 5.44 18.46
N VAL A 118 20.99 5.15 18.17
CA VAL A 118 21.53 3.78 18.14
C VAL A 118 22.25 3.48 19.45
N TYR A 119 21.83 2.44 20.15
CA TYR A 119 22.46 1.99 21.39
C TYR A 119 23.34 0.76 21.16
N PHE A 120 24.50 0.71 21.82
CA PHE A 120 25.44 -0.41 21.72
C PHE A 120 26.26 -0.59 23.01
N PRO A 121 26.72 -1.83 23.30
CA PRO A 121 27.59 -2.09 24.43
C PRO A 121 29.02 -1.56 24.18
N ARG A 122 29.57 -0.85 25.16
CA ARG A 122 30.98 -0.43 25.21
C ARG A 122 31.45 -0.45 26.68
N GLU A 123 32.58 -1.11 26.94
CA GLU A 123 33.22 -1.16 28.26
C GLU A 123 32.28 -1.59 29.40
N GLY A 124 31.34 -2.50 29.12
CA GLY A 124 30.37 -3.00 30.11
C GLY A 124 29.19 -2.08 30.40
N ALA A 125 29.04 -0.97 29.66
CA ALA A 125 27.89 -0.07 29.70
C ALA A 125 27.21 0.02 28.33
N ILE A 126 26.00 0.58 28.28
CA ILE A 126 25.28 0.89 27.03
C ILE A 126 25.48 2.37 26.72
N VAL A 127 26.03 2.67 25.55
CA VAL A 127 26.24 4.03 25.04
C VAL A 127 25.32 4.27 23.85
N SER A 128 25.02 5.54 23.55
CA SER A 128 24.17 5.95 22.43
C SER A 128 24.91 6.83 21.44
N GLU A 129 24.67 6.62 20.14
CA GLU A 129 25.13 7.45 19.03
C GLU A 129 23.93 7.79 18.13
N LYS A 130 23.87 9.02 17.61
CA LYS A 130 22.88 9.36 16.57
C LYS A 130 23.42 9.00 15.21
N THR A 131 22.65 8.26 14.42
CA THR A 131 22.99 7.90 13.05
C THR A 131 21.89 8.38 12.12
N ASP A 132 22.27 9.08 11.07
CA ASP A 132 21.36 9.45 10.01
C ASP A 132 21.27 8.33 8.98
N ILE A 133 20.06 7.88 8.68
CA ILE A 133 19.78 6.85 7.70
C ILE A 133 18.80 7.38 6.66
N LEU A 134 18.98 6.97 5.40
CA LEU A 134 18.02 7.18 4.34
C LEU A 134 16.81 6.29 4.61
N SER A 135 15.75 6.87 5.17
CA SER A 135 14.56 6.15 5.61
C SER A 135 13.72 5.72 4.41
N GLY A 136 13.30 4.46 4.44
CA GLY A 136 12.40 3.85 3.48
C GLY A 136 11.23 3.15 4.17
N ILE A 137 11.21 1.83 4.07
CA ILE A 137 10.25 0.98 4.79
C ILE A 137 10.80 0.71 6.19
N MET A 138 9.94 0.73 7.21
CA MET A 138 10.37 0.57 8.61
C MET A 138 11.21 -0.70 8.86
N GLU A 139 10.84 -1.82 8.25
CA GLU A 139 11.59 -3.07 8.36
C GLU A 139 12.99 -2.99 7.74
N ASP A 140 13.17 -2.17 6.70
CA ASP A 140 14.48 -1.91 6.12
C ASP A 140 15.30 -0.93 6.97
N ASP A 141 14.67 0.12 7.49
CA ASP A 141 15.31 1.06 8.43
C ASP A 141 15.82 0.30 9.67
N ILE A 142 15.01 -0.61 10.22
CA ILE A 142 15.40 -1.50 11.33
C ILE A 142 16.58 -2.38 10.95
N ARG A 143 16.60 -2.94 9.73
CA ARG A 143 17.73 -3.75 9.24
C ARG A 143 19.01 -2.91 9.19
N GLN A 144 18.93 -1.69 8.68
CA GLN A 144 20.08 -0.77 8.60
C GLN A 144 20.57 -0.34 9.99
N VAL A 145 19.65 0.02 10.89
CA VAL A 145 19.97 0.35 12.30
C VAL A 145 20.61 -0.83 13.02
N PHE A 146 20.06 -2.04 12.89
CA PHE A 146 20.64 -3.24 13.49
C PHE A 146 22.04 -3.53 12.95
N GLY A 147 22.24 -3.39 11.63
CA GLY A 147 23.57 -3.47 11.01
C GLY A 147 24.55 -2.46 11.58
N LYS A 148 24.10 -1.22 11.82
CA LYS A 148 24.91 -0.19 12.49
C LYS A 148 25.27 -0.59 13.93
N ILE A 149 24.35 -1.12 14.72
CA ILE A 149 24.67 -1.64 16.09
C ILE A 149 25.81 -2.67 16.01
N ILE A 150 25.73 -3.62 15.09
CA ILE A 150 26.77 -4.65 14.91
C ILE A 150 28.11 -4.01 14.52
N SER A 151 28.10 -3.02 13.63
CA SER A 151 29.32 -2.32 13.20
C SER A 151 30.00 -1.55 14.34
N LEU A 152 29.24 -1.07 15.32
CA LEU A 152 29.73 -0.37 16.51
C LEU A 152 30.35 -1.31 17.56
N VAL A 153 30.20 -2.63 17.36
CA VAL A 153 30.78 -3.68 18.20
C VAL A 153 31.74 -4.54 17.36
N PRO A 154 32.86 -3.96 16.87
CA PRO A 154 33.74 -4.61 15.90
C PRO A 154 34.40 -5.88 16.46
N GLY A 155 34.58 -6.88 15.60
CA GLY A 155 35.27 -8.13 15.92
C GLY A 155 34.50 -9.09 16.83
N ARG A 156 33.26 -8.76 17.24
CA ARG A 156 32.45 -9.63 18.11
C ARG A 156 31.47 -10.53 17.36
N PHE A 157 31.10 -10.17 16.14
CA PHE A 157 30.17 -10.92 15.31
C PHE A 157 30.87 -11.54 14.09
N SER A 158 30.46 -12.76 13.74
CA SER A 158 30.98 -13.45 12.55
C SER A 158 30.62 -12.68 11.26
N PRO A 159 31.52 -12.60 10.26
CA PRO A 159 31.18 -12.05 8.94
C PRO A 159 30.08 -12.86 8.24
N ASP A 160 29.90 -14.14 8.61
CA ASP A 160 28.85 -14.99 8.07
C ASP A 160 27.47 -14.70 8.69
N MET A 161 27.39 -13.84 9.71
CA MET A 161 26.14 -13.50 10.36
C MET A 161 25.25 -12.68 9.43
N LYS A 162 24.01 -13.13 9.22
CA LYS A 162 23.06 -12.51 8.31
C LYS A 162 21.71 -12.31 8.98
N VAL A 163 21.13 -11.14 8.75
CA VAL A 163 19.70 -10.90 8.99
C VAL A 163 18.95 -11.52 7.82
N LEU A 164 18.21 -12.59 8.08
CA LEU A 164 17.44 -13.30 7.06
C LEU A 164 16.16 -12.53 6.74
N ASN A 165 15.35 -12.24 7.76
CA ASN A 165 14.08 -11.53 7.62
C ASN A 165 13.85 -10.59 8.80
N VAL A 166 13.15 -9.49 8.54
CA VAL A 166 12.64 -8.56 9.55
C VAL A 166 11.17 -8.38 9.26
N PHE A 167 10.31 -8.63 10.24
CA PHE A 167 8.88 -8.42 10.11
C PHE A 167 8.28 -8.09 11.47
N ARG A 168 7.06 -7.57 11.48
CA ARG A 168 6.37 -7.12 12.69
C ARG A 168 4.98 -7.72 12.80
N SER A 169 4.53 -7.91 14.03
CA SER A 169 3.14 -8.26 14.33
C SER A 169 2.72 -7.54 15.61
N GLY A 170 1.72 -6.67 15.51
CA GLY A 170 1.28 -5.82 16.62
C GLY A 170 2.41 -4.94 17.16
N ASP A 171 2.73 -5.12 18.44
CA ASP A 171 3.77 -4.41 19.20
C ASP A 171 5.14 -5.12 19.18
N THR A 172 5.24 -6.25 18.47
CA THR A 172 6.40 -7.14 18.51
C THR A 172 7.14 -7.15 17.17
N LEU A 173 8.44 -6.87 17.22
CA LEU A 173 9.37 -7.04 16.10
C LEU A 173 9.93 -8.46 16.10
N PHE A 174 9.97 -9.11 14.93
CA PHE A 174 10.62 -10.39 14.74
C PHE A 174 11.90 -10.19 13.90
N LEU A 175 13.05 -10.43 14.54
CA LEU A 175 14.36 -10.41 13.90
C LEU A 175 14.82 -11.84 13.66
N ASN A 176 14.77 -12.29 12.40
CA ASN A 176 15.20 -13.61 12.01
C ASN A 176 16.65 -13.57 11.50
N LEU A 177 17.53 -14.30 12.17
CA LEU A 177 18.97 -14.34 11.95
C LEU A 177 19.41 -15.77 11.61
N ASN A 178 20.57 -15.93 11.00
CA ASN A 178 21.16 -17.26 10.85
C ASN A 178 21.86 -17.75 12.13
N ALA A 179 22.24 -19.03 12.15
CA ALA A 179 22.84 -19.68 13.32
C ALA A 179 24.13 -19.02 13.83
N SER A 180 24.89 -18.35 12.94
CA SER A 180 26.12 -17.62 13.30
C SER A 180 25.90 -16.54 14.36
N PHE A 181 24.67 -16.04 14.51
CA PHE A 181 24.31 -15.11 15.59
C PHE A 181 24.48 -15.75 16.97
N ILE A 182 23.98 -16.98 17.17
CA ILE A 182 24.10 -17.70 18.45
C ILE A 182 25.56 -17.94 18.81
N SER A 183 26.36 -18.38 17.84
CA SER A 183 27.80 -18.59 18.03
C SER A 183 28.54 -17.29 18.38
N SER A 184 28.09 -16.15 17.84
CA SER A 184 28.67 -14.83 18.15
C SER A 184 28.30 -14.38 19.56
N LEU A 185 27.04 -14.58 19.99
CA LEU A 185 26.64 -14.33 21.37
C LEU A 185 27.41 -15.21 22.35
N ALA A 186 27.56 -16.51 22.05
CA ALA A 186 28.34 -17.42 22.90
C ALA A 186 29.79 -16.93 23.10
N LYS A 187 30.43 -16.37 22.07
CA LYS A 187 31.76 -15.75 22.15
C LYS A 187 31.79 -14.47 22.98
N LEU A 188 30.71 -13.69 22.99
CA LEU A 188 30.55 -12.51 23.84
C LEU A 188 30.41 -12.89 25.32
N GLY A 189 29.79 -14.04 25.61
CA GLY A 189 29.43 -14.46 26.96
C GLY A 189 28.13 -13.81 27.45
N ALA A 190 27.60 -14.31 28.57
CA ALA A 190 26.26 -13.98 29.04
C ALA A 190 26.06 -12.48 29.34
N LYS A 191 27.01 -11.85 30.03
CA LYS A 191 26.91 -10.43 30.43
C LYS A 191 26.88 -9.51 29.22
N GLU A 192 27.87 -9.61 28.33
CA GLU A 192 27.94 -8.77 27.12
C GLU A 192 26.82 -9.07 26.13
N SER A 193 26.40 -10.34 26.02
CA SER A 193 25.22 -10.70 25.23
C SER A 193 23.95 -10.06 25.76
N THR A 194 23.77 -10.02 27.10
CA THR A 194 22.61 -9.36 27.71
C THR A 194 22.62 -7.87 27.42
N LEU A 195 23.79 -7.21 27.54
CA LEU A 195 23.93 -5.79 27.20
C LEU A 195 23.64 -5.53 25.72
N PHE A 196 24.15 -6.39 24.83
CA PHE A 196 23.88 -6.29 23.40
C PHE A 196 22.39 -6.42 23.07
N ILE A 197 21.73 -7.46 23.57
CA ILE A 197 20.28 -7.67 23.33
C ILE A 197 19.47 -6.51 23.91
N THR A 198 19.82 -6.04 25.11
CA THR A 198 19.19 -4.87 25.74
C THR A 198 19.36 -3.61 24.89
N ALA A 199 20.56 -3.38 24.34
CA ALA A 199 20.84 -2.26 23.46
C ALA A 199 20.05 -2.32 22.15
N VAL A 200 19.89 -3.51 21.57
CA VAL A 200 19.02 -3.73 20.40
C VAL A 200 17.58 -3.40 20.75
N VAL A 201 17.03 -3.97 21.82
CA VAL A 201 15.63 -3.73 22.23
C VAL A 201 15.40 -2.24 22.47
N ARG A 202 16.28 -1.58 23.23
CA ARG A 202 16.20 -0.13 23.49
C ARG A 202 16.20 0.70 22.21
N THR A 203 17.10 0.37 21.29
CA THR A 203 17.16 1.04 19.98
C THR A 203 15.85 0.88 19.22
N ILE A 204 15.26 -0.31 19.23
CA ILE A 204 14.00 -0.54 18.52
C ILE A 204 12.84 0.21 19.18
N THR A 205 12.68 0.10 20.50
CA THR A 205 11.52 0.66 21.20
C THR A 205 11.53 2.18 21.23
N GLU A 206 12.70 2.81 21.22
CA GLU A 206 12.81 4.28 21.21
C GLU A 206 12.54 4.87 19.82
N ASN A 207 13.00 4.21 18.76
CA ASN A 207 12.97 4.77 17.40
C ASN A 207 11.73 4.37 16.59
N PHE A 208 11.10 3.24 16.90
CA PHE A 208 10.08 2.66 16.02
C PHE A 208 8.75 2.35 16.75
N PRO A 209 7.97 3.36 17.17
CA PRO A 209 6.62 3.13 17.67
C PRO A 209 5.73 2.44 16.63
N PRO A 210 4.83 1.51 17.02
CA PRO A 210 4.47 1.10 18.38
C PRO A 210 5.25 -0.13 18.90
N LEU A 211 6.45 -0.41 18.39
CA LEU A 211 7.20 -1.59 18.82
C LEU A 211 7.66 -1.44 20.27
N THR A 212 7.30 -2.42 21.10
CA THR A 212 7.68 -2.47 22.53
C THR A 212 8.49 -3.71 22.87
N LYS A 213 8.48 -4.73 21.99
CA LYS A 213 9.16 -6.01 22.20
C LYS A 213 9.92 -6.46 20.97
N VAL A 214 11.00 -7.20 21.16
CA VAL A 214 11.79 -7.83 20.08
C VAL A 214 11.91 -9.32 20.32
N ARG A 215 11.47 -10.11 19.34
CA ARG A 215 11.59 -11.56 19.29
C ARG A 215 12.71 -11.93 18.32
N PHE A 216 13.72 -12.63 18.83
CA PHE A 216 14.79 -13.17 18.01
C PHE A 216 14.42 -14.57 17.51
N LEU A 217 14.58 -14.80 16.21
CA LEU A 217 14.41 -16.09 15.57
C LEU A 217 15.73 -16.51 14.93
N ILE A 218 16.01 -17.81 14.93
CA ILE A 218 17.18 -18.41 14.30
C ILE A 218 16.70 -19.34 13.19
N ASN A 219 17.07 -19.04 11.95
CA ASN A 219 16.63 -19.79 10.76
C ASN A 219 15.10 -19.99 10.72
N GLY A 220 14.34 -18.96 11.10
CA GLY A 220 12.87 -18.96 11.11
C GLY A 220 12.23 -19.68 12.30
N LYS A 221 13.01 -20.19 13.25
CA LYS A 221 12.52 -20.89 14.45
C LYS A 221 12.88 -20.14 15.71
N VAL A 222 12.17 -20.42 16.79
CA VAL A 222 12.57 -19.96 18.13
C VAL A 222 13.95 -20.54 18.44
N ALA A 223 14.86 -19.71 18.94
CA ALA A 223 16.18 -20.17 19.36
C ALA A 223 16.01 -21.28 20.42
N SER A 224 16.51 -22.48 20.13
CA SER A 224 16.70 -23.53 21.13
C SER A 224 18.05 -23.35 21.82
N GLU A 225 18.27 -24.09 22.90
CA GLU A 225 19.46 -24.10 23.77
C GLU A 225 20.80 -23.77 23.09
N GLY A 226 21.71 -23.11 23.83
CA GLY A 226 23.08 -22.79 23.40
C GLY A 226 23.38 -21.29 23.27
N ALA A 227 22.37 -20.44 23.35
CA ALA A 227 22.57 -19.01 23.54
C ALA A 227 22.94 -18.73 25.02
N PRO A 228 23.89 -17.82 25.29
CA PRO A 228 24.25 -17.46 26.66
C PRO A 228 23.21 -16.56 27.36
N VAL A 229 22.12 -16.23 26.66
CA VAL A 229 20.97 -15.45 27.12
C VAL A 229 19.70 -16.10 26.61
N ASP A 230 18.61 -15.99 27.36
CA ASP A 230 17.34 -16.60 26.97
C ASP A 230 16.70 -15.85 25.79
N LEU A 231 16.73 -16.46 24.59
CA LEU A 231 16.08 -15.93 23.39
C LEU A 231 14.74 -16.64 23.09
N THR A 232 14.25 -17.50 24.00
CA THR A 232 13.02 -18.26 23.84
C THR A 232 11.77 -17.44 24.11
N VAL A 233 11.91 -16.24 24.69
CA VAL A 233 10.85 -15.27 24.98
C VAL A 233 11.07 -13.96 24.22
N PRO A 234 10.02 -13.19 23.90
CA PRO A 234 10.20 -11.84 23.36
C PRO A 234 10.85 -10.96 24.43
N TRP A 235 11.87 -10.21 24.05
CA TRP A 235 12.57 -9.28 24.94
C TRP A 235 11.85 -7.95 25.00
N GLN A 236 11.69 -7.42 26.20
CA GLN A 236 11.11 -6.11 26.48
C GLN A 236 11.88 -5.44 27.60
N LEU A 237 11.97 -4.11 27.57
CA LEU A 237 12.54 -3.36 28.68
C LEU A 237 11.51 -3.24 29.81
N PRO A 238 11.96 -3.16 31.08
CA PRO A 238 11.08 -2.79 32.19
C PRO A 238 10.44 -1.42 31.91
N GLN A 239 9.15 -1.29 32.21
CA GLN A 239 8.41 -0.03 32.15
C GLN A 239 8.39 0.66 33.51
#